data_AF-A0A2I0L453-F1
#
_entry.id   AF-A0A2I0L453-F1
#
_cell.length_a   1.000
_cell.length_b   1.000
_cell.length_c   1.000
_cell.angle_alpha   90.00
_cell.angle_beta   90.00
_cell.angle_gamma   90.00
#
_symmetry.space_group_name_H-M   'P 1'
#
loop_
_entity.id
_entity.type
_entity.pdbx_description
1 polymer ?
#
loop_
_entity_poly.entity_id
_entity_poly.type
_entity_poly.pdbx_seq_one_letter_code
_entity_poly.pdbx_strand_id
1 'polypeptide(L)'
;MAVSHSSASSSTFLPSKSLAQQPRLAPARPRSLSVVAVHAADKPSKQAAAALSAAAPPAKTAENAVGGKWSVDSWRGKKALQLPEYPDKAELESVLKTLEDFPPIVFAGEARSLEERLAEAATGNAFLLQGGDCAESFKEFNANNIRDTFRILLQMGVVLMFGGQMPVIKVGRMAGQFAKPRSEPLEEKNGVKLPSYRGDNVNGDAFEEKSRIPDPQRMIRAYCQSAATLNLLRAFATGGYAAMQRVTQYRELAHRVDEALGFMTAAGLTVDHPIMQTTEFWTSHECLLLPYEQALTRMDSTSGLYYDCSAHMLWAGERTRQLDGAHVEFLRGVANPLGIKVACFSLFYSELNQIYFI
;
A
#
# COMPACT_ATOMS: atom_id res chain seq x y z
N MET A 1 -34.25 -64.05 1.83
CA MET A 1 -33.88 -62.67 1.45
C MET A 1 -35.07 -62.05 0.74
N ALA A 2 -35.49 -60.86 1.19
CA ALA A 2 -36.47 -59.94 0.59
C ALA A 2 -37.91 -60.46 0.33
N VAL A 3 -38.85 -59.93 1.12
CA VAL A 3 -40.31 -59.82 0.88
C VAL A 3 -40.56 -58.31 1.14
N SER A 4 -41.31 -57.50 0.37
CA SER A 4 -42.70 -57.67 -0.02
C SER A 4 -43.19 -56.51 -0.91
N HIS A 5 -44.32 -56.78 -1.55
CA HIS A 5 -45.14 -56.00 -2.49
C HIS A 5 -45.76 -54.67 -2.00
N SER A 6 -45.96 -53.76 -2.96
CA SER A 6 -47.19 -52.98 -3.29
C SER A 6 -48.36 -52.92 -2.28
N SER A 7 -48.87 -51.72 -1.96
CA SER A 7 -50.18 -51.19 -2.42
C SER A 7 -50.71 -49.95 -1.64
N ALA A 8 -51.31 -49.03 -2.41
CA ALA A 8 -52.54 -48.23 -2.22
C ALA A 8 -52.93 -47.44 -0.92
N SER A 9 -53.27 -46.17 -1.19
CA SER A 9 -54.45 -45.38 -0.73
C SER A 9 -54.52 -44.77 0.68
N SER A 10 -54.78 -43.46 0.74
CA SER A 10 -56.08 -42.91 1.19
C SER A 10 -56.05 -41.37 1.26
N SER A 11 -57.08 -40.76 0.67
CA SER A 11 -57.46 -39.35 0.81
C SER A 11 -58.60 -39.24 1.84
N THR A 12 -58.55 -38.28 2.76
CA THR A 12 -59.73 -37.85 3.52
C THR A 12 -59.69 -36.36 3.87
N PHE A 13 -60.84 -35.71 3.69
CA PHE A 13 -61.14 -34.29 3.83
C PHE A 13 -61.48 -33.89 5.29
N LEU A 14 -60.92 -32.73 5.73
CA LEU A 14 -61.45 -31.58 6.54
C LEU A 14 -62.33 -31.79 7.82
N PRO A 15 -62.20 -30.97 8.90
CA PRO A 15 -62.74 -29.60 8.91
C PRO A 15 -62.01 -28.51 9.73
N SER A 16 -62.37 -27.27 9.40
CA SER A 16 -62.02 -25.97 9.99
C SER A 16 -62.77 -25.63 11.29
N LYS A 17 -62.11 -24.83 12.16
CA LYS A 17 -62.55 -23.87 13.23
C LYS A 17 -61.66 -24.10 14.47
N SER A 18 -61.07 -23.13 15.16
CA SER A 18 -61.54 -21.80 15.56
C SER A 18 -60.36 -20.87 15.87
N LEU A 19 -60.51 -19.57 15.60
CA LEU A 19 -59.62 -18.50 16.07
C LEU A 19 -59.53 -18.50 17.61
N ALA A 20 -58.30 -18.50 18.13
CA ALA A 20 -57.99 -18.00 19.46
C ALA A 20 -56.93 -16.89 19.29
N GLN A 21 -57.28 -15.67 19.71
CA GLN A 21 -56.42 -14.50 19.69
C GLN A 21 -55.20 -14.70 20.58
N GLN A 22 -54.00 -14.58 20.02
CA GLN A 22 -52.76 -14.35 20.77
C GLN A 22 -52.37 -12.86 20.66
N PRO A 23 -51.83 -12.25 21.73
CA PRO A 23 -51.62 -10.81 21.81
C PRO A 23 -50.49 -10.35 20.88
N ARG A 24 -50.73 -9.24 20.17
CA ARG A 24 -49.72 -8.57 19.35
C ARG A 24 -48.62 -8.01 20.26
N LEU A 25 -47.40 -8.53 20.12
CA LEU A 25 -46.19 -7.87 20.62
C LEU A 25 -45.95 -6.60 19.80
N ALA A 26 -45.88 -5.46 20.50
CA ALA A 26 -45.58 -4.16 19.90
C ALA A 26 -44.12 -4.13 19.40
N PRO A 27 -43.83 -3.48 18.26
CA PRO A 27 -42.46 -3.34 17.77
C PRO A 27 -41.66 -2.42 18.69
N ALA A 28 -40.48 -2.87 19.12
CA ALA A 28 -39.54 -2.06 19.89
C ALA A 28 -39.07 -0.86 19.05
N ARG A 29 -39.17 0.35 19.61
CA ARG A 29 -38.63 1.58 19.00
C ARG A 29 -37.09 1.50 18.92
N PRO A 30 -36.46 1.87 17.79
CA PRO A 30 -35.03 2.05 17.75
C PRO A 30 -34.64 3.28 18.59
N ARG A 31 -33.67 3.12 19.50
CA ARG A 31 -33.01 4.26 20.17
C ARG A 31 -32.11 4.95 19.15
N SER A 32 -32.46 6.16 18.75
CA SER A 32 -31.60 7.03 17.96
C SER A 32 -30.41 7.50 18.83
N LEU A 33 -29.20 7.05 18.51
CA LEU A 33 -27.99 7.74 18.94
C LEU A 33 -27.72 8.83 17.91
N SER A 34 -27.94 10.09 18.30
CA SER A 34 -27.57 11.26 17.50
C SER A 34 -26.04 11.40 17.51
N VAL A 35 -25.40 11.05 16.40
CA VAL A 35 -24.03 11.53 16.11
C VAL A 35 -24.17 12.95 15.57
N VAL A 36 -23.65 13.93 16.30
CA VAL A 36 -23.60 15.32 15.86
C VAL A 36 -22.41 15.48 14.92
N ALA A 37 -22.69 15.59 13.62
CA ALA A 37 -21.73 16.06 12.63
C ALA A 37 -21.52 17.57 12.82
N VAL A 38 -20.29 17.99 13.09
CA VAL A 38 -19.96 19.41 13.21
C VAL A 38 -19.68 19.95 11.82
N HIS A 39 -20.70 20.60 11.24
CA HIS A 39 -20.67 21.60 10.17
C HIS A 39 -20.21 21.13 8.76
N ALA A 40 -21.20 20.74 7.95
CA ALA A 40 -21.12 20.87 6.50
C ALA A 40 -21.48 22.32 6.11
N ALA A 41 -20.58 23.00 5.40
CA ALA A 41 -20.87 24.30 4.79
C ALA A 41 -21.88 24.13 3.64
N ASP A 42 -22.81 25.07 3.54
CA ASP A 42 -23.89 25.10 2.55
C ASP A 42 -23.39 25.14 1.09
N LYS A 43 -24.18 24.53 0.20
CA LYS A 43 -23.94 24.48 -1.25
C LYS A 43 -23.93 25.89 -1.87
N PRO A 44 -22.98 26.23 -2.77
CA PRO A 44 -23.03 27.50 -3.47
C PRO A 44 -24.06 27.47 -4.61
N SER A 45 -24.73 28.61 -4.80
CA SER A 45 -25.73 28.86 -5.84
C SER A 45 -25.09 29.01 -7.24
N LYS A 46 -25.88 28.69 -8.28
CA LYS A 46 -25.50 28.60 -9.70
C LYS A 46 -25.05 29.90 -10.40
N GLN A 47 -24.75 30.98 -9.67
CA GLN A 47 -24.22 32.23 -10.24
C GLN A 47 -22.71 32.43 -10.02
N ALA A 48 -22.02 31.53 -9.31
CA ALA A 48 -20.56 31.60 -9.12
C ALA A 48 -19.73 30.88 -10.21
N ALA A 49 -20.36 30.16 -11.14
CA ALA A 49 -19.67 29.28 -12.09
C ALA A 49 -19.09 29.98 -13.34
N ALA A 50 -19.26 31.30 -13.50
CA ALA A 50 -18.83 32.02 -14.71
C ALA A 50 -17.55 32.87 -14.55
N ALA A 51 -16.88 32.85 -13.39
CA ALA A 51 -15.71 33.70 -13.13
C ALA A 51 -14.37 32.95 -12.93
N LEU A 52 -14.30 31.64 -13.20
CA LEU A 52 -13.09 30.81 -13.00
C LEU A 52 -12.49 30.34 -14.34
N SER A 53 -12.12 31.28 -15.23
CA SER A 53 -11.27 30.97 -16.40
C SER A 53 -10.02 31.86 -16.55
N ALA A 54 -9.60 32.56 -15.48
CA ALA A 54 -8.32 33.26 -15.48
C ALA A 54 -7.25 32.39 -14.81
N ALA A 55 -6.19 32.09 -15.56
CA ALA A 55 -5.05 31.29 -15.15
C ALA A 55 -4.48 31.71 -13.78
N ALA A 56 -4.34 30.74 -12.87
CA ALA A 56 -3.71 30.95 -11.58
C ALA A 56 -2.19 31.17 -11.74
N PRO A 57 -1.59 32.16 -11.06
CA PRO A 57 -0.13 32.34 -11.05
C PRO A 57 0.55 31.23 -10.23
N PRO A 58 1.83 30.92 -10.47
CA PRO A 58 2.53 29.86 -9.77
C PRO A 58 2.57 30.15 -8.26
N ALA A 59 2.25 29.12 -7.47
CA ALA A 59 2.21 29.19 -6.02
C ALA A 59 3.57 29.66 -5.47
N LYS A 60 3.55 30.78 -4.74
CA LYS A 60 4.68 31.24 -3.95
C LYS A 60 4.86 30.29 -2.77
N THR A 61 6.05 29.71 -2.68
CA THR A 61 6.54 28.92 -1.54
C THR A 61 6.30 29.66 -0.23
N ALA A 62 5.55 29.03 0.67
CA ALA A 62 5.41 29.48 2.05
C ALA A 62 6.70 29.14 2.80
N GLU A 63 7.61 30.11 2.90
CA GLU A 63 8.66 30.10 3.91
C GLU A 63 8.04 30.45 5.26
N ASN A 64 7.99 29.48 6.18
CA ASN A 64 8.08 29.74 7.62
C ASN A 64 8.61 28.50 8.38
N ALA A 65 9.95 28.48 8.47
CA ALA A 65 10.82 28.12 9.59
C ALA A 65 10.55 26.89 10.48
N VAL A 66 11.29 25.79 10.23
CA VAL A 66 12.37 25.24 11.09
C VAL A 66 13.39 24.49 10.19
N GLY A 67 14.67 24.87 10.21
CA GLY A 67 15.78 24.10 9.58
C GLY A 67 16.16 24.53 8.16
N GLY A 68 17.45 24.44 7.81
CA GLY A 68 18.03 24.99 6.58
C GLY A 68 17.50 24.40 5.26
N LYS A 69 18.07 24.87 4.14
CA LYS A 69 17.73 24.40 2.79
C LYS A 69 17.86 22.86 2.70
N TRP A 70 16.80 22.19 2.27
CA TRP A 70 16.81 20.74 2.09
C TRP A 70 17.80 20.33 1.00
N SER A 71 18.48 19.21 1.22
CA SER A 71 19.31 18.49 0.27
C SER A 71 19.14 17.00 0.52
N VAL A 72 19.46 16.16 -0.47
CA VAL A 72 19.29 14.69 -0.36
C VAL A 72 20.06 14.11 0.84
N ASP A 73 21.12 14.77 1.29
CA ASP A 73 21.96 14.38 2.43
C ASP A 73 21.65 15.14 3.74
N SER A 74 20.68 16.06 3.77
CA SER A 74 20.37 16.89 4.95
C SER A 74 19.95 16.05 6.17
N TRP A 75 19.38 14.86 5.94
CA TRP A 75 19.02 13.89 6.98
C TRP A 75 20.22 13.43 7.82
N ARG A 76 21.45 13.47 7.28
CA ARG A 76 22.67 13.10 8.00
C ARG A 76 22.98 14.03 9.17
N GLY A 77 22.46 15.27 9.13
CA GLY A 77 22.52 16.22 10.23
C GLY A 77 21.47 16.00 11.32
N LYS A 78 20.59 15.02 11.17
CA LYS A 78 19.51 14.69 12.11
C LYS A 78 19.77 13.36 12.81
N LYS A 79 19.04 13.11 13.91
CA LYS A 79 19.12 11.83 14.61
C LYS A 79 18.44 10.73 13.79
N ALA A 80 19.22 9.78 13.28
CA ALA A 80 18.69 8.60 12.60
C ALA A 80 18.52 7.43 13.58
N LEU A 81 17.35 6.80 13.57
CA LEU A 81 17.07 5.59 14.34
C LEU A 81 17.11 4.35 13.44
N GLN A 82 17.30 3.17 14.02
CA GLN A 82 17.19 1.87 13.34
C GLN A 82 18.22 1.58 12.23
N LEU A 83 19.12 2.50 11.91
CA LEU A 83 20.20 2.26 10.96
C LEU A 83 21.21 1.24 11.50
N PRO A 84 21.76 0.37 10.64
CA PRO A 84 22.85 -0.53 11.00
C PRO A 84 24.18 0.21 11.12
N GLU A 85 25.10 -0.38 11.87
CA GLU A 85 26.51 0.01 11.89
C GLU A 85 27.30 -0.94 10.99
N TYR A 86 27.77 -0.45 9.84
CA TYR A 86 28.61 -1.23 8.94
C TYR A 86 30.07 -1.19 9.41
N PRO A 87 30.78 -2.34 9.43
CA PRO A 87 32.14 -2.43 9.93
C PRO A 87 33.15 -1.71 9.02
N ASP A 88 32.94 -1.74 7.70
CA ASP A 88 33.79 -1.07 6.71
C ASP A 88 33.01 0.09 6.06
N LYS A 89 33.46 1.32 6.37
CA LYS A 89 32.87 2.54 5.80
C LYS A 89 33.27 2.78 4.35
N ALA A 90 34.48 2.38 3.95
CA ALA A 90 34.95 2.56 2.58
C ALA A 90 34.20 1.60 1.64
N GLU A 91 33.94 0.38 2.08
CA GLU A 91 33.07 -0.55 1.35
C GLU A 91 31.65 0.00 1.21
N LEU A 92 31.07 0.51 2.30
CA LEU A 92 29.76 1.15 2.27
C LEU A 92 29.70 2.28 1.24
N GLU A 93 30.66 3.20 1.27
CA GLU A 93 30.73 4.32 0.31
C GLU A 93 30.88 3.83 -1.14
N SER A 94 31.69 2.80 -1.38
CA SER A 94 31.85 2.19 -2.71
C SER A 94 30.54 1.59 -3.23
N VAL A 95 29.79 0.92 -2.36
CA VAL A 95 28.48 0.34 -2.73
C VAL A 95 27.45 1.42 -3.00
N LEU A 96 27.38 2.46 -2.17
CA LEU A 96 26.44 3.57 -2.36
C LEU A 96 26.70 4.30 -3.68
N LYS A 97 27.96 4.56 -4.01
CA LYS A 97 28.33 5.14 -5.31
C LYS A 97 27.91 4.27 -6.49
N THR A 98 28.02 2.95 -6.35
CA THR A 98 27.56 2.00 -7.37
C THR A 98 26.05 2.11 -7.59
N LEU A 99 25.26 2.24 -6.51
CA LEU A 99 23.81 2.41 -6.57
C LEU A 99 23.39 3.77 -7.16
N GLU A 100 24.15 4.83 -6.89
CA GLU A 100 23.93 6.16 -7.49
C GLU A 100 24.02 6.11 -9.02
N ASP A 101 24.95 5.31 -9.56
CA ASP A 101 25.15 5.12 -11.01
C ASP A 101 24.09 4.20 -11.66
N PHE A 102 23.35 3.41 -10.87
CA PHE A 102 22.35 2.48 -11.41
C PHE A 102 21.08 3.19 -11.91
N PRO A 103 20.37 2.63 -12.91
CA PRO A 103 19.08 3.16 -13.34
C PRO A 103 18.07 3.22 -12.18
N PRO A 104 17.15 4.20 -12.17
CA PRO A 104 16.08 4.24 -11.17
C PRO A 104 15.17 3.00 -11.29
N ILE A 105 14.58 2.56 -10.17
CA ILE A 105 13.62 1.44 -10.18
C ILE A 105 12.27 1.92 -10.73
N VAL A 106 11.82 3.11 -10.34
CA VAL A 106 10.59 3.75 -10.83
C VAL A 106 10.87 5.10 -11.46
N PHE A 107 10.02 5.53 -12.39
CA PHE A 107 10.10 6.86 -12.98
C PHE A 107 9.30 7.90 -12.17
N ALA A 108 9.79 9.13 -12.07
CA ALA A 108 9.14 10.21 -11.31
C ALA A 108 7.70 10.51 -11.77
N GLY A 109 7.44 10.40 -13.08
CA GLY A 109 6.09 10.55 -13.63
C GLY A 109 5.10 9.51 -13.11
N GLU A 110 5.55 8.29 -12.79
CA GLU A 110 4.69 7.24 -12.25
C GLU A 110 4.31 7.50 -10.79
N ALA A 111 5.22 8.07 -10.00
CA ALA A 111 4.93 8.55 -8.65
C ALA A 111 3.91 9.69 -8.66
N ARG A 112 4.00 10.62 -9.63
CA ARG A 112 2.97 11.67 -9.82
C ARG A 112 1.62 11.10 -10.21
N SER A 113 1.57 10.14 -11.13
CA SER A 113 0.31 9.48 -11.46
C SER A 113 -0.29 8.76 -10.24
N LEU A 114 0.53 8.16 -9.37
CA LEU A 114 0.04 7.62 -8.10
C LEU A 114 -0.48 8.71 -7.17
N GLU A 115 0.18 9.87 -7.09
CA GLU A 115 -0.27 11.02 -6.30
C GLU A 115 -1.67 11.48 -6.73
N GLU A 116 -1.91 11.62 -8.03
CA GLU A 116 -3.22 11.98 -8.60
C GLU A 116 -4.29 10.97 -8.20
N ARG A 117 -3.98 9.67 -8.29
CA ARG A 117 -4.90 8.60 -7.84
C ARG A 117 -5.18 8.68 -6.35
N LEU A 118 -4.15 8.88 -5.52
CA LEU A 118 -4.31 8.99 -4.08
C LEU A 118 -5.12 10.24 -3.69
N ALA A 119 -5.08 11.32 -4.47
CA ALA A 119 -5.95 12.48 -4.30
C ALA A 119 -7.43 12.12 -4.54
N GLU A 120 -7.74 11.25 -5.50
CA GLU A 120 -9.09 10.69 -5.67
C GLU A 120 -9.54 9.92 -4.42
N ALA A 121 -8.65 9.12 -3.82
CA ALA A 121 -8.97 8.41 -2.58
C ALA A 121 -9.18 9.34 -1.38
N ALA A 122 -8.33 10.37 -1.25
CA ALA A 122 -8.44 11.38 -0.19
C ALA A 122 -9.76 12.16 -0.27
N THR A 123 -10.32 12.32 -1.47
CA THR A 123 -11.62 12.97 -1.71
C THR A 123 -12.82 12.02 -1.69
N GLY A 124 -12.60 10.73 -1.38
CA GLY A 124 -13.66 9.72 -1.27
C GLY A 124 -14.13 9.13 -2.60
N ASN A 125 -13.41 9.37 -3.70
CA ASN A 125 -13.75 8.88 -5.04
C ASN A 125 -13.06 7.55 -5.40
N ALA A 126 -12.08 7.11 -4.61
CA ALA A 126 -11.37 5.85 -4.79
C ALA A 126 -11.01 5.22 -3.43
N PHE A 127 -10.59 3.95 -3.44
CA PHE A 127 -10.14 3.23 -2.26
C PHE A 127 -8.70 2.73 -2.43
N LEU A 128 -7.84 2.92 -1.44
CA LEU A 128 -6.47 2.42 -1.46
C LEU A 128 -6.39 0.98 -0.90
N LEU A 129 -5.93 0.04 -1.72
CA LEU A 129 -5.52 -1.29 -1.31
C LEU A 129 -3.99 -1.37 -1.33
N GLN A 130 -3.38 -1.38 -0.14
CA GLN A 130 -1.95 -1.62 0.03
C GLN A 130 -1.69 -2.95 0.73
N GLY A 131 -0.84 -3.80 0.17
CA GLY A 131 -0.56 -5.11 0.76
C GLY A 131 0.61 -5.86 0.11
N GLY A 132 1.10 -6.90 0.77
CA GLY A 132 2.28 -7.67 0.34
C GLY A 132 3.06 -8.18 1.55
N ASP A 133 4.33 -8.48 1.35
CA ASP A 133 5.15 -9.10 2.38
C ASP A 133 5.44 -8.16 3.55
N CYS A 134 5.65 -8.75 4.73
CA CYS A 134 6.11 -8.02 5.91
C CYS A 134 7.54 -7.52 5.69
N ALA A 135 8.44 -8.44 5.29
CA ALA A 135 9.59 -8.09 4.45
C ALA A 135 9.93 -9.22 3.51
N GLU A 136 10.28 -8.82 2.29
CA GLU A 136 10.77 -9.68 1.23
C GLU A 136 12.08 -10.36 1.66
N SER A 137 12.30 -11.59 1.21
CA SER A 137 13.55 -12.32 1.42
C SER A 137 14.23 -12.64 0.09
N PHE A 138 15.56 -12.60 0.11
CA PHE A 138 16.43 -13.07 -0.96
C PHE A 138 16.33 -14.58 -1.20
N LYS A 139 15.88 -15.36 -0.22
CA LYS A 139 15.69 -16.82 -0.36
C LYS A 139 14.38 -17.17 -1.05
N GLU A 140 13.36 -16.34 -0.84
CA GLU A 140 12.01 -16.56 -1.38
C GLU A 140 11.80 -15.85 -2.72
N PHE A 141 12.90 -15.45 -3.37
CA PHE A 141 12.89 -14.80 -4.67
C PHE A 141 12.59 -15.78 -5.80
N ASN A 142 11.32 -15.93 -6.14
CA ASN A 142 10.90 -16.70 -7.29
C ASN A 142 9.64 -16.09 -7.94
N ALA A 143 9.47 -16.35 -9.24
CA ALA A 143 8.38 -15.80 -10.03
C ALA A 143 6.99 -16.25 -9.55
N ASN A 144 6.86 -17.45 -8.96
CA ASN A 144 5.58 -17.95 -8.47
C ASN A 144 5.10 -17.14 -7.26
N ASN A 145 5.97 -16.86 -6.29
CA ASN A 145 5.64 -16.06 -5.12
C ASN A 145 5.19 -14.65 -5.52
N ILE A 146 5.94 -13.99 -6.41
CA ILE A 146 5.60 -12.65 -6.93
C ILE A 146 4.24 -12.68 -7.62
N ARG A 147 4.03 -13.67 -8.50
CA ARG A 147 2.77 -13.87 -9.23
C ARG A 147 1.59 -14.11 -8.28
N ASP A 148 1.77 -14.95 -7.28
CA ASP A 148 0.69 -15.37 -6.39
C ASP A 148 0.30 -14.23 -5.43
N THR A 149 1.28 -13.47 -4.90
CA THR A 149 1.01 -12.23 -4.14
C THR A 149 0.31 -11.18 -5.00
N PHE A 150 0.79 -10.95 -6.23
CA PHE A 150 0.14 -10.04 -7.17
C PHE A 150 -1.32 -10.47 -7.45
N ARG A 151 -1.55 -11.76 -7.70
CA ARG A 151 -2.89 -12.32 -7.94
C ARG A 151 -3.81 -12.11 -6.74
N ILE A 152 -3.33 -12.30 -5.51
CA ILE A 152 -4.13 -12.05 -4.30
C ILE A 152 -4.55 -10.58 -4.23
N LEU A 153 -3.63 -9.65 -4.47
CA LEU A 153 -3.95 -8.21 -4.49
C LEU A 153 -4.98 -7.86 -5.56
N LEU A 154 -4.91 -8.46 -6.76
CA LEU A 154 -5.92 -8.27 -7.80
C LEU A 154 -7.29 -8.81 -7.37
N GLN A 155 -7.34 -10.00 -6.77
CA GLN A 155 -8.59 -10.61 -6.31
C GLN A 155 -9.24 -9.77 -5.20
N MET A 156 -8.46 -9.32 -4.22
CA MET A 156 -8.94 -8.39 -3.19
C MET A 156 -9.44 -7.09 -3.81
N GLY A 157 -8.71 -6.55 -4.80
CA GLY A 157 -9.09 -5.36 -5.53
C GLY A 157 -10.46 -5.50 -6.19
N VAL A 158 -10.73 -6.60 -6.90
CA VAL A 158 -12.04 -6.85 -7.55
C VAL A 158 -13.16 -6.93 -6.52
N VAL A 159 -12.94 -7.63 -5.41
CA VAL A 159 -13.92 -7.72 -4.31
C VAL A 159 -14.23 -6.33 -3.73
N LEU A 160 -13.22 -5.52 -3.46
CA LEU A 160 -13.37 -4.17 -2.91
C LEU A 160 -14.03 -3.22 -3.90
N MET A 161 -13.67 -3.28 -5.19
CA MET A 161 -14.31 -2.48 -6.24
C MET A 161 -15.80 -2.81 -6.35
N PHE A 162 -16.14 -4.10 -6.32
CA PHE A 162 -17.54 -4.52 -6.40
C PHE A 162 -18.34 -4.10 -5.15
N GLY A 163 -17.79 -4.31 -3.95
CA GLY A 163 -18.45 -3.99 -2.69
C GLY A 163 -18.57 -2.49 -2.42
N GLY A 164 -17.51 -1.73 -2.74
CA GLY A 164 -17.44 -0.27 -2.53
C GLY A 164 -18.01 0.56 -3.69
N GLN A 165 -18.27 -0.06 -4.84
CA GLN A 165 -18.71 0.60 -6.07
C GLN A 165 -17.84 1.80 -6.48
N MET A 166 -16.53 1.69 -6.25
CA MET A 166 -15.55 2.72 -6.57
C MET A 166 -14.21 2.12 -7.04
N PRO A 167 -13.39 2.87 -7.78
CA PRO A 167 -12.04 2.46 -8.16
C PRO A 167 -11.19 2.05 -6.95
N VAL A 168 -10.37 1.02 -7.12
CA VAL A 168 -9.37 0.60 -6.12
C VAL A 168 -7.96 0.83 -6.65
N ILE A 169 -7.17 1.61 -5.93
CA ILE A 169 -5.75 1.89 -6.18
C ILE A 169 -4.94 0.76 -5.55
N LYS A 170 -4.10 0.07 -6.33
CA LYS A 170 -3.41 -1.17 -5.88
C LYS A 170 -1.92 -0.90 -5.70
N VAL A 171 -1.47 -0.92 -4.45
CA VAL A 171 -0.06 -0.64 -4.10
C VAL A 171 0.55 -1.87 -3.40
N GLY A 172 1.53 -2.50 -4.04
CA GLY A 172 2.25 -3.63 -3.49
C GLY A 172 3.29 -3.22 -2.45
N ARG A 173 3.37 -3.93 -1.32
CA ARG A 173 4.57 -3.99 -0.47
C ARG A 173 5.55 -5.00 -1.08
N MET A 174 6.14 -4.61 -2.21
CA MET A 174 6.91 -5.48 -3.10
C MET A 174 8.00 -4.65 -3.80
N ALA A 175 9.05 -5.32 -4.26
CA ALA A 175 10.18 -4.72 -4.97
C ALA A 175 10.96 -3.67 -4.15
N GLY A 176 11.13 -3.88 -2.84
CA GLY A 176 11.95 -2.99 -2.02
C GLY A 176 11.77 -3.16 -0.51
N GLN A 177 10.79 -3.93 -0.06
CA GLN A 177 10.46 -4.09 1.35
C GLN A 177 11.39 -5.10 2.03
N PHE A 178 12.69 -4.84 2.05
CA PHE A 178 13.70 -5.73 2.62
C PHE A 178 14.06 -5.38 4.06
N ALA A 179 14.15 -4.09 4.39
CA ALA A 179 14.57 -3.63 5.70
C ALA A 179 13.46 -3.79 6.75
N LYS A 180 13.85 -4.07 7.99
CA LYS A 180 12.95 -4.28 9.13
C LYS A 180 13.44 -3.51 10.37
N PRO A 181 12.59 -2.67 10.98
CA PRO A 181 12.93 -2.04 12.25
C PRO A 181 12.86 -3.08 13.37
N ARG A 182 13.69 -2.95 14.40
CA ARG A 182 13.76 -3.88 15.53
C ARG A 182 13.56 -3.15 16.85
N SER A 183 12.80 -3.77 17.76
CA SER A 183 12.63 -3.26 19.11
C SER A 183 13.95 -3.29 19.88
N GLU A 184 14.70 -4.40 19.77
CA GLU A 184 15.98 -4.60 20.44
C GLU A 184 17.13 -4.71 19.42
N PRO A 185 18.29 -4.09 19.69
CA PRO A 185 19.44 -4.18 18.81
C PRO A 185 20.08 -5.57 18.80
N LEU A 186 19.90 -6.34 19.87
CA LEU A 186 20.42 -7.70 20.02
C LEU A 186 19.27 -8.73 20.12
N GLU A 187 19.49 -9.90 19.56
CA GLU A 187 18.65 -11.08 19.68
C GLU A 187 19.40 -12.12 20.52
N GLU A 188 18.72 -12.67 21.54
CA GLU A 188 19.28 -13.71 22.40
C GLU A 188 18.60 -15.06 22.12
N LYS A 189 19.42 -16.10 21.90
CA LYS A 189 18.96 -17.49 21.81
C LYS A 189 19.92 -18.40 22.56
N ASN A 190 19.39 -19.23 23.46
CA ASN A 190 20.17 -20.19 24.25
C ASN A 190 21.38 -19.56 24.97
N GLY A 191 21.22 -18.34 25.50
CA GLY A 191 22.28 -17.60 26.21
C GLY A 191 23.32 -16.90 25.32
N VAL A 192 23.24 -17.05 23.99
CA VAL A 192 24.10 -16.33 23.03
C VAL A 192 23.37 -15.09 22.54
N LYS A 193 24.03 -13.93 22.59
CA LYS A 193 23.52 -12.64 22.08
C LYS A 193 24.21 -12.27 20.78
N LEU A 194 23.43 -12.05 19.72
CA LEU A 194 23.91 -11.58 18.41
C LEU A 194 23.13 -10.34 17.96
N PRO A 195 23.66 -9.53 17.02
CA PRO A 195 22.89 -8.46 16.42
C PRO A 195 21.56 -8.97 15.85
N SER A 196 20.49 -8.22 16.08
CA SER A 196 19.17 -8.52 15.53
C SER A 196 19.22 -8.54 14.00
N TYR A 197 18.50 -9.48 13.39
CA TYR A 197 18.25 -9.48 11.95
C TYR A 197 17.42 -8.24 11.56
N ARG A 198 17.96 -7.40 10.67
CA ARG A 198 17.37 -6.11 10.27
C ARG A 198 16.80 -6.12 8.86
N GLY A 199 16.64 -7.30 8.28
CA GLY A 199 16.19 -7.45 6.90
C GLY A 199 17.33 -7.82 5.95
N ASP A 200 16.97 -8.43 4.83
CA ASP A 200 17.94 -9.06 3.93
C ASP A 200 18.88 -8.05 3.25
N ASN A 201 18.45 -6.79 3.10
CA ASN A 201 19.29 -5.69 2.61
C ASN A 201 20.30 -5.15 3.64
N VAL A 202 20.28 -5.66 4.88
CA VAL A 202 21.23 -5.31 5.95
C VAL A 202 22.10 -6.50 6.35
N ASN A 203 21.50 -7.59 6.85
CA ASN A 203 22.21 -8.77 7.32
C ASN A 203 21.38 -10.04 7.07
N GLY A 204 21.91 -11.22 7.39
CA GLY A 204 21.26 -12.51 7.17
C GLY A 204 20.36 -12.93 8.34
N ASP A 205 19.32 -13.70 8.02
CA ASP A 205 18.34 -14.24 8.97
C ASP A 205 18.93 -15.31 9.91
N ALA A 206 19.89 -16.09 9.43
CA ALA A 206 20.54 -17.15 10.18
C ALA A 206 21.16 -16.62 11.49
N PHE A 207 20.98 -17.36 12.59
CA PHE A 207 21.47 -16.98 13.92
C PHE A 207 22.94 -17.40 14.08
N GLU A 208 23.80 -16.78 13.28
CA GLU A 208 25.24 -17.01 13.25
C GLU A 208 25.97 -15.68 13.22
N GLU A 209 27.10 -15.56 13.92
CA GLU A 209 27.84 -14.29 14.05
C GLU A 209 28.14 -13.66 12.68
N LYS A 210 28.71 -14.43 11.75
CA LYS A 210 29.01 -13.99 10.38
C LYS A 210 27.76 -13.52 9.63
N SER A 211 26.63 -14.21 9.80
CA SER A 211 25.37 -13.85 9.14
C SER A 211 24.80 -12.54 9.67
N ARG A 212 25.03 -12.20 10.94
CA ARG A 212 24.46 -11.02 11.60
C ARG A 212 25.26 -9.73 11.42
N ILE A 213 26.49 -9.82 10.93
CA ILE A 213 27.30 -8.65 10.55
C ILE A 213 26.62 -7.93 9.37
N PRO A 214 26.34 -6.62 9.47
CA PRO A 214 25.83 -5.84 8.34
C PRO A 214 26.80 -5.85 7.16
N ASP A 215 26.27 -6.14 5.97
CA ASP A 215 27.04 -6.28 4.73
C ASP A 215 26.48 -5.31 3.67
N PRO A 216 27.24 -4.27 3.25
CA PRO A 216 26.78 -3.30 2.27
C PRO A 216 26.40 -3.92 0.93
N GLN A 217 27.04 -5.01 0.49
CA GLN A 217 26.77 -5.66 -0.81
C GLN A 217 25.32 -6.16 -0.93
N ARG A 218 24.66 -6.38 0.21
CA ARG A 218 23.24 -6.73 0.26
C ARG A 218 22.34 -5.64 -0.32
N MET A 219 22.76 -4.38 -0.31
CA MET A 219 22.01 -3.29 -0.94
C MET A 219 21.99 -3.42 -2.48
N ILE A 220 23.11 -3.79 -3.10
CA ILE A 220 23.16 -4.09 -4.55
C ILE A 220 22.27 -5.27 -4.88
N ARG A 221 22.32 -6.32 -4.06
CA ARG A 221 21.44 -7.48 -4.24
C ARG A 221 19.96 -7.11 -4.10
N ALA A 222 19.61 -6.28 -3.11
CA ALA A 222 18.27 -5.76 -2.92
C ALA A 222 17.80 -4.98 -4.15
N TYR A 223 18.63 -4.07 -4.68
CA TYR A 223 18.34 -3.33 -5.91
C TYR A 223 18.05 -4.27 -7.09
N CYS A 224 18.92 -5.25 -7.35
CA CYS A 224 18.75 -6.18 -8.46
C CYS A 224 17.45 -6.99 -8.33
N GLN A 225 17.13 -7.43 -7.10
CA GLN A 225 15.90 -8.16 -6.83
C GLN A 225 14.66 -7.26 -6.97
N SER A 226 14.71 -6.02 -6.49
CA SER A 226 13.66 -5.02 -6.69
C SER A 226 13.38 -4.77 -8.16
N ALA A 227 14.42 -4.49 -8.95
CA ALA A 227 14.30 -4.23 -10.38
C ALA A 227 13.71 -5.43 -11.13
N ALA A 228 14.17 -6.65 -10.82
CA ALA A 228 13.64 -7.86 -11.42
C ALA A 228 12.17 -8.14 -11.03
N THR A 229 11.83 -7.95 -9.75
CA THR A 229 10.45 -8.10 -9.26
C THR A 229 9.52 -7.08 -9.94
N LEU A 230 9.90 -5.80 -9.98
CA LEU A 230 9.08 -4.77 -10.62
C LEU A 230 8.94 -5.01 -12.13
N ASN A 231 9.99 -5.44 -12.82
CA ASN A 231 9.89 -5.79 -14.24
C ASN A 231 8.87 -6.91 -14.48
N LEU A 232 8.86 -7.95 -13.64
CA LEU A 232 7.87 -9.02 -13.72
C LEU A 232 6.45 -8.53 -13.39
N LEU A 233 6.30 -7.68 -12.37
CA LEU A 233 5.02 -7.07 -12.01
C LEU A 233 4.45 -6.23 -13.16
N ARG A 234 5.29 -5.43 -13.84
CA ARG A 234 4.91 -4.67 -15.04
C ARG A 234 4.43 -5.59 -16.15
N ALA A 235 5.16 -6.68 -16.41
CA ALA A 235 4.75 -7.67 -17.40
C ALA A 235 3.39 -8.32 -17.07
N PHE A 236 3.11 -8.60 -15.79
CA PHE A 236 1.79 -9.10 -15.39
C PHE A 236 0.68 -8.05 -15.49
N ALA A 237 0.99 -6.80 -15.14
CA ALA A 237 0.05 -5.67 -15.16
C ALA A 237 -0.42 -5.29 -16.57
N THR A 238 0.44 -5.42 -17.58
CA THR A 238 0.13 -5.06 -18.98
C THR A 238 -0.04 -6.26 -19.92
N GLY A 239 0.51 -7.42 -19.58
CA GLY A 239 0.55 -8.61 -20.45
C GLY A 239 -0.66 -9.54 -20.37
N GLY A 240 -1.83 -9.03 -19.94
CA GLY A 240 -3.07 -9.80 -19.86
C GLY A 240 -3.19 -10.76 -18.67
N TYR A 241 -2.16 -10.91 -17.84
CA TYR A 241 -2.28 -11.63 -16.55
C TYR A 241 -3.21 -10.88 -15.59
N ALA A 242 -3.21 -9.55 -15.67
CA ALA A 242 -4.13 -8.66 -14.98
C ALA A 242 -5.54 -8.62 -15.58
N ALA A 243 -5.81 -9.34 -16.68
CA ALA A 243 -7.17 -9.50 -17.16
C ALA A 243 -8.03 -10.04 -16.02
N MET A 244 -9.22 -9.47 -15.80
CA MET A 244 -10.09 -9.84 -14.67
C MET A 244 -10.41 -11.34 -14.72
N GLN A 245 -9.57 -12.15 -14.09
CA GLN A 245 -9.75 -13.59 -14.00
C GLN A 245 -10.84 -13.86 -12.97
N ARG A 246 -11.72 -14.82 -13.31
CA ARG A 246 -12.84 -15.23 -12.49
C ARG A 246 -12.40 -15.45 -11.03
N VAL A 247 -13.02 -14.71 -10.13
CA VAL A 247 -12.84 -14.87 -8.69
C VAL A 247 -13.53 -16.18 -8.30
N THR A 248 -12.79 -17.24 -7.96
CA THR A 248 -13.42 -18.57 -7.71
C THR A 248 -13.70 -18.86 -6.23
N GLN A 249 -13.11 -18.09 -5.31
CA GLN A 249 -13.09 -18.45 -3.88
C GLN A 249 -14.28 -17.96 -3.04
N TYR A 250 -15.18 -17.13 -3.58
CA TYR A 250 -16.36 -16.63 -2.85
C TYR A 250 -17.62 -16.82 -3.69
N ARG A 251 -18.24 -18.01 -3.69
CA ARG A 251 -19.27 -18.40 -4.68
C ARG A 251 -20.36 -17.35 -4.96
N GLU A 252 -20.91 -16.71 -3.93
CA GLU A 252 -21.98 -15.73 -4.12
C GLU A 252 -21.48 -14.39 -4.67
N LEU A 253 -20.39 -13.86 -4.11
CA LEU A 253 -19.78 -12.62 -4.61
C LEU A 253 -19.19 -12.83 -6.01
N ALA A 254 -18.53 -13.96 -6.24
CA ALA A 254 -18.03 -14.41 -7.52
C ALA A 254 -19.14 -14.44 -8.57
N HIS A 255 -20.30 -15.02 -8.24
CA HIS A 255 -21.45 -15.06 -9.14
C HIS A 255 -21.92 -13.65 -9.52
N ARG A 256 -22.00 -12.73 -8.55
CA ARG A 256 -22.42 -11.35 -8.80
C ARG A 256 -21.39 -10.55 -9.60
N VAL A 257 -20.09 -10.81 -9.37
CA VAL A 257 -19.01 -10.23 -10.17
C VAL A 257 -19.07 -10.78 -11.60
N ASP A 258 -19.28 -12.07 -11.78
CA ASP A 258 -19.43 -12.71 -13.09
C ASP A 258 -20.67 -12.18 -13.84
N GLU A 259 -21.80 -11.95 -13.16
CA GLU A 259 -22.98 -11.30 -13.76
C GLU A 259 -22.67 -9.87 -14.22
N ALA A 260 -21.95 -9.08 -13.42
CA ALA A 260 -21.56 -7.73 -13.79
C ALA A 260 -20.60 -7.71 -15.00
N LEU A 261 -19.65 -8.64 -15.04
CA LEU A 261 -18.76 -8.82 -16.20
C LEU A 261 -19.53 -9.26 -17.45
N GLY A 262 -20.53 -10.13 -17.30
CA GLY A 262 -21.45 -10.51 -18.36
C GLY A 262 -22.23 -9.31 -18.91
N PHE A 263 -22.71 -8.44 -18.01
CA PHE A 263 -23.37 -7.20 -18.41
C PHE A 263 -22.44 -6.24 -19.15
N MET A 264 -21.21 -6.02 -18.66
CA MET A 264 -20.21 -5.18 -19.35
C MET A 264 -19.91 -5.72 -20.76
N THR A 265 -19.76 -7.04 -20.88
CA THR A 265 -19.55 -7.69 -22.19
C THR A 265 -20.74 -7.45 -23.12
N ALA A 266 -21.97 -7.62 -22.63
CA ALA A 266 -23.19 -7.35 -23.39
C ALA A 266 -23.35 -5.86 -23.77
N ALA A 267 -22.82 -4.95 -22.97
CA ALA A 267 -22.78 -3.50 -23.23
C ALA A 267 -21.66 -3.06 -24.19
N GLY A 268 -20.85 -4.00 -24.71
CA GLY A 268 -19.78 -3.74 -25.68
C GLY A 268 -18.38 -3.57 -25.08
N LEU A 269 -18.21 -3.71 -23.76
CA LEU A 269 -16.91 -3.80 -23.09
C LEU A 269 -16.48 -5.27 -23.04
N THR A 270 -15.99 -5.78 -24.16
CA THR A 270 -15.52 -7.17 -24.27
C THR A 270 -14.25 -7.40 -23.44
N VAL A 271 -13.91 -8.67 -23.21
CA VAL A 271 -12.67 -9.08 -22.53
C VAL A 271 -11.40 -8.61 -23.22
N ASP A 272 -11.49 -8.26 -24.51
CA ASP A 272 -10.38 -7.75 -25.31
C ASP A 272 -10.23 -6.23 -25.22
N HIS A 273 -11.17 -5.54 -24.57
CA HIS A 273 -11.07 -4.10 -24.38
C HIS A 273 -9.85 -3.78 -23.50
N PRO A 274 -8.99 -2.79 -23.84
CA PRO A 274 -7.75 -2.52 -23.11
C PRO A 274 -7.95 -2.33 -21.59
N ILE A 275 -9.03 -1.65 -21.21
CA ILE A 275 -9.44 -1.44 -19.80
C ILE A 275 -9.64 -2.76 -19.05
N MET A 276 -10.03 -3.84 -19.74
CA MET A 276 -10.24 -5.16 -19.17
C MET A 276 -8.97 -6.00 -19.09
N GLN A 277 -7.90 -5.63 -19.82
CA GLN A 277 -6.66 -6.39 -19.94
C GLN A 277 -5.48 -5.81 -19.16
N THR A 278 -5.52 -4.51 -18.86
CA THR A 278 -4.46 -3.80 -18.13
C THR A 278 -4.91 -3.40 -16.74
N THR A 279 -3.97 -3.35 -15.80
CA THR A 279 -4.23 -2.77 -14.48
C THR A 279 -3.06 -1.91 -14.03
N GLU A 280 -3.35 -0.76 -13.42
CA GLU A 280 -2.32 0.03 -12.76
C GLU A 280 -1.91 -0.66 -11.45
N PHE A 281 -0.61 -0.82 -11.24
CA PHE A 281 -0.04 -1.42 -10.03
C PHE A 281 1.24 -0.68 -9.64
N TRP A 282 1.29 -0.22 -8.40
CA TRP A 282 2.42 0.51 -7.86
C TRP A 282 3.14 -0.29 -6.77
N THR A 283 4.34 0.15 -6.41
CA THR A 283 5.18 -0.47 -5.38
C THR A 283 5.44 0.49 -4.25
N SER A 284 5.67 -0.07 -3.06
CA SER A 284 5.93 0.69 -1.85
C SER A 284 6.78 -0.08 -0.86
N HIS A 285 7.56 0.64 -0.07
CA HIS A 285 8.25 0.10 1.10
C HIS A 285 8.45 1.16 2.20
N GLU A 286 8.82 0.69 3.38
CA GLU A 286 9.24 1.55 4.48
C GLU A 286 10.56 2.21 4.12
N CYS A 287 10.57 3.55 4.05
CA CYS A 287 11.80 4.33 3.93
C CYS A 287 12.56 4.19 5.26
N LEU A 288 13.46 3.21 5.33
CA LEU A 288 14.13 2.82 6.58
C LEU A 288 15.64 2.92 6.47
N LEU A 289 16.23 2.35 5.42
CA LEU A 289 17.68 2.33 5.21
C LEU A 289 18.11 3.57 4.42
N LEU A 290 18.16 4.73 5.09
CA LEU A 290 18.40 6.03 4.45
C LEU A 290 19.60 6.12 3.50
N PRO A 291 20.75 5.45 3.72
CA PRO A 291 21.81 5.41 2.72
C PRO A 291 21.36 4.83 1.37
N TYR A 292 20.54 3.77 1.40
CA TYR A 292 19.98 3.14 0.21
C TYR A 292 18.97 4.05 -0.50
N GLU A 293 18.06 4.66 0.25
CA GLU A 293 17.06 5.59 -0.29
C GLU A 293 17.72 6.84 -0.90
N GLN A 294 18.74 7.41 -0.22
CA GLN A 294 19.53 8.53 -0.74
C GLN A 294 20.20 8.16 -2.08
N ALA A 295 20.81 6.98 -2.19
CA ALA A 295 21.50 6.57 -3.41
C ALA A 295 20.55 6.39 -4.62
N LEU A 296 19.28 6.07 -4.36
CA LEU A 296 18.25 5.89 -5.38
C LEU A 296 17.39 7.14 -5.62
N THR A 297 17.66 8.23 -4.89
CA THR A 297 16.95 9.50 -5.08
C THR A 297 17.50 10.27 -6.27
N ARG A 298 16.60 10.75 -7.14
CA ARG A 298 16.93 11.44 -8.39
C ARG A 298 16.13 12.73 -8.51
N MET A 299 16.76 13.73 -9.12
CA MET A 299 16.05 14.94 -9.52
C MET A 299 15.30 14.64 -10.82
N ASP A 300 13.99 14.89 -10.84
CA ASP A 300 13.19 14.81 -12.05
C ASP A 300 13.53 15.97 -12.99
N SER A 301 13.84 15.64 -14.24
CA SER A 301 14.22 16.65 -15.24
C SER A 301 13.05 17.54 -15.66
N THR A 302 11.80 17.09 -15.46
CA THR A 302 10.61 17.86 -15.85
C THR A 302 10.13 18.84 -14.79
N SER A 303 10.13 18.45 -13.51
CA SER A 303 9.66 19.30 -12.41
C SER A 303 10.78 19.98 -11.61
N GLY A 304 12.01 19.47 -11.68
CA GLY A 304 13.12 19.91 -10.82
C GLY A 304 12.98 19.47 -9.36
N LEU A 305 11.97 18.65 -9.02
CA LEU A 305 11.79 18.07 -7.69
C LEU A 305 12.58 16.77 -7.55
N TYR A 306 12.91 16.41 -6.31
CA TYR A 306 13.54 15.13 -6.03
C TYR A 306 12.50 14.05 -5.78
N TYR A 307 12.73 12.87 -6.34
CA TYR A 307 11.95 11.67 -6.08
C TYR A 307 12.90 10.59 -5.62
N ASP A 308 12.53 9.89 -4.56
CA ASP A 308 13.15 8.61 -4.26
C ASP A 308 12.63 7.59 -5.28
N CYS A 309 13.49 7.22 -6.23
CA CYS A 309 13.14 6.33 -7.31
C CYS A 309 13.30 4.85 -6.93
N SER A 310 13.42 4.53 -5.64
CA SER A 310 13.40 3.16 -5.13
C SER A 310 12.01 2.52 -5.19
N ALA A 311 10.94 3.31 -5.03
CA ALA A 311 9.54 2.88 -5.13
C ALA A 311 8.60 4.05 -5.47
N HIS A 312 7.35 3.73 -5.82
CA HIS A 312 6.35 4.76 -6.17
C HIS A 312 5.88 5.52 -4.93
N MET A 313 5.60 4.80 -3.84
CA MET A 313 5.16 5.36 -2.56
C MET A 313 6.07 4.87 -1.44
N LEU A 314 6.40 5.74 -0.49
CA LEU A 314 7.21 5.39 0.67
C LEU A 314 6.44 5.65 1.96
N TRP A 315 6.83 5.03 3.06
CA TRP A 315 6.30 5.42 4.38
C TRP A 315 7.34 5.49 5.48
N ALA A 316 7.08 6.36 6.47
CA ALA A 316 7.77 6.37 7.74
C ALA A 316 7.13 5.37 8.72
N GLY A 317 7.94 4.47 9.28
CA GLY A 317 7.50 3.51 10.28
C GLY A 317 7.24 4.15 11.64
N GLU A 318 6.52 3.42 12.50
CA GLU A 318 6.19 3.88 13.86
C GLU A 318 7.45 4.23 14.68
N ARG A 319 8.56 3.52 14.45
CA ARG A 319 9.81 3.70 15.19
C ARG A 319 10.73 4.77 14.58
N THR A 320 10.37 5.34 13.43
CA THR A 320 11.21 6.27 12.66
C THR A 320 10.50 7.57 12.29
N ARG A 321 9.26 7.78 12.72
CA ARG A 321 8.44 8.97 12.44
C ARG A 321 8.70 10.17 13.38
N GLN A 322 9.86 10.28 14.02
CA GLN A 322 10.16 11.41 14.90
C GLN A 322 10.24 12.70 14.06
N LEU A 323 9.52 13.75 14.47
CA LEU A 323 9.39 15.00 13.72
C LEU A 323 10.73 15.69 13.44
N ASP A 324 11.67 15.59 14.37
CA ASP A 324 13.04 16.11 14.28
C ASP A 324 14.06 15.04 13.82
N GLY A 325 13.57 13.85 13.46
CA GLY A 325 14.35 12.69 13.06
C GLY A 325 14.80 12.70 11.60
N ALA A 326 15.79 11.88 11.30
CA ALA A 326 16.38 11.80 9.97
C ALA A 326 15.41 11.32 8.88
N HIS A 327 14.55 10.34 9.20
CA HIS A 327 13.60 9.80 8.23
C HIS A 327 12.56 10.82 7.79
N VAL A 328 12.03 11.60 8.73
CA VAL A 328 11.08 12.67 8.43
C VAL A 328 11.77 13.79 7.64
N GLU A 329 13.01 14.17 8.00
CA GLU A 329 13.78 15.16 7.22
C GLU A 329 14.08 14.70 5.78
N PHE A 330 14.39 13.41 5.59
CA PHE A 330 14.58 12.85 4.24
C PHE A 330 13.27 12.91 3.45
N LEU A 331 12.18 12.39 4.03
CA LEU A 331 10.88 12.30 3.37
C LEU A 331 10.27 13.68 3.05
N ARG A 332 10.52 14.71 3.87
CA ARG A 332 10.04 16.08 3.66
C ARG A 332 10.42 16.68 2.30
N GLY A 333 11.54 16.25 1.69
CA GLY A 333 12.00 16.84 0.43
C GLY A 333 11.89 15.94 -0.79
N VAL A 334 11.38 14.72 -0.64
CA VAL A 334 11.01 13.88 -1.79
C VAL A 334 9.55 14.10 -2.15
N ALA A 335 9.25 14.14 -3.45
CA ALA A 335 7.93 14.42 -3.98
C ALA A 335 7.09 13.16 -4.25
N ASN A 336 7.54 11.99 -3.77
CA ASN A 336 6.74 10.76 -3.80
C ASN A 336 5.50 10.93 -2.91
N PRO A 337 4.38 10.24 -3.20
CA PRO A 337 3.34 10.03 -2.21
C PRO A 337 3.88 9.34 -0.96
N LEU A 338 3.52 9.88 0.20
CA LEU A 338 4.05 9.45 1.49
C LEU A 338 2.98 8.84 2.38
N GLY A 339 3.36 7.82 3.14
CA GLY A 339 2.60 7.29 4.27
C GLY A 339 3.31 7.53 5.59
N ILE A 340 2.55 7.63 6.68
CA ILE A 340 3.11 7.66 8.04
C ILE A 340 2.31 6.69 8.89
N LYS A 341 3.00 5.77 9.56
CA LYS A 341 2.34 4.84 10.46
C LYS A 341 1.93 5.56 11.75
N VAL A 342 0.66 5.44 12.13
CA VAL A 342 0.10 6.04 13.35
C VAL A 342 -0.49 4.93 14.22
N ALA A 343 0.19 4.57 15.31
CA ALA A 343 -0.34 3.63 16.30
C ALA A 343 -1.17 4.33 17.39
N CYS A 344 -2.27 3.68 17.78
CA CYS A 344 -3.36 4.18 18.66
C CYS A 344 -2.92 4.85 19.99
N PHE A 345 -1.72 4.55 20.49
CA PHE A 345 -1.30 4.94 21.85
C PHE A 345 -0.31 6.10 21.96
N SER A 346 0.09 6.72 20.84
CA SER A 346 1.34 7.50 20.82
C SER A 346 1.29 8.88 20.17
N LEU A 347 0.12 9.38 19.78
CA LEU A 347 0.00 10.66 19.08
C LEU A 347 -1.05 11.56 19.73
N PHE A 348 -0.61 12.74 20.19
CA PHE A 348 -1.51 13.85 20.48
C PHE A 348 -1.93 14.52 19.16
N TYR A 349 -3.15 15.05 19.09
CA TYR A 349 -3.69 15.72 17.90
C TYR A 349 -2.77 16.84 17.36
N SER A 350 -2.00 17.48 18.24
CA SER A 350 -1.00 18.50 17.90
C SER A 350 0.18 17.98 17.07
N GLU A 351 0.63 16.76 17.32
CA GLU A 351 1.74 16.15 16.56
C GLU A 351 1.28 15.73 15.16
N LEU A 352 0.03 15.26 15.02
CA LEU A 352 -0.56 14.97 13.71
C LEU A 352 -0.62 16.23 12.83
N ASN A 353 -1.05 17.37 13.39
CA ASN A 353 -1.07 18.62 12.63
C ASN A 353 0.34 19.04 12.18
N GLN A 354 1.37 18.86 13.00
CA GLN A 354 2.74 19.16 12.59
C GLN A 354 3.22 18.25 11.45
N ILE A 355 2.86 16.97 11.48
CA ILE A 355 3.13 16.02 10.39
C ILE A 355 2.48 16.47 9.08
N TYR A 356 1.23 16.96 9.11
CA TYR A 356 0.53 17.42 7.90
C TYR A 356 1.17 18.62 7.19
N PHE A 357 2.02 19.39 7.89
CA PHE A 357 2.70 20.57 7.35
C PHE A 357 4.17 20.34 6.99
N ILE A 358 4.66 19.11 7.17
CA ILE A 358 5.96 18.63 6.67
C ILE A 358 5.74 18.07 5.28
#